data_AF-A0A0K2RQG1-F1
#
_entry.id   AF-A0A0K2RQG1-F1
#
_cell.length_a   1.000
_cell.length_b   1.000
_cell.length_c   1.000
_cell.angle_alpha   90.00
_cell.angle_beta   90.00
_cell.angle_gamma   90.00
#
_symmetry.space_group_name_H-M   'P 1'
#
loop_
_entity.id
_entity.type
_entity.pdbx_description
1 polymer ?
#
loop_
_entity_poly.entity_id
_entity_poly.type
_entity_poly.pdbx_seq_one_letter_code
_entity_poly.pdbx_strand_id
1 'polypeptide(L)' 'MASARGRVVGERTYREMIDAGLLGLEVEHRDNPEEGRVFLRRLAAEHGLFMTGSSDYHGTGKPNLLGRT' A
#
# COMPACT_ATOMS: atom_id res chain seq x y z
N MET A 1 16.60 10.42 0.50
CA MET A 1 15.63 10.98 -0.49
C MET A 1 14.95 9.82 -1.19
N ALA A 2 13.67 9.61 -0.91
CA ALA A 2 12.70 8.98 -1.81
C ALA A 2 11.33 9.58 -1.45
N SER A 3 11.23 10.90 -1.55
CA SER A 3 9.94 11.60 -1.44
C SER A 3 9.21 11.45 -2.77
N ALA A 4 8.85 10.22 -3.11
CA ALA A 4 7.78 10.00 -4.06
C ALA A 4 6.50 10.01 -3.23
N ARG A 5 6.03 11.20 -2.83
CA ARG A 5 4.58 11.36 -2.65
C ARG A 5 3.99 11.22 -4.04
N GLY A 6 3.80 9.97 -4.45
CA GLY A 6 3.28 9.58 -5.74
C GLY A 6 1.87 10.11 -5.91
N ARG A 7 1.41 10.14 -7.16
CA ARG A 7 0.01 10.44 -7.47
C ARG A 7 -0.89 9.49 -6.67
N VAL A 8 -1.94 10.02 -6.06
CA VAL A 8 -2.98 9.19 -5.44
C VAL A 8 -3.59 8.33 -6.54
N VAL A 9 -3.49 7.01 -6.39
CA VAL A 9 -4.10 6.05 -7.31
C VAL A 9 -5.61 6.06 -7.06
N GLY A 10 -6.40 6.38 -8.08
CA GLY A 10 -7.85 6.34 -8.00
C GLY A 10 -8.40 4.92 -8.06
N GLU A 11 -9.61 4.72 -7.55
CA GLU A 11 -10.27 3.42 -7.50
C GLU A 11 -10.36 2.70 -8.87
N ARG A 12 -10.62 3.46 -9.95
CA ARG A 12 -10.64 2.89 -11.31
C ARG A 12 -9.36 2.14 -11.65
N THR A 13 -8.20 2.71 -11.31
CA THR A 13 -6.91 2.10 -11.59
C THR A 13 -6.71 0.82 -10.78
N TYR A 14 -7.19 0.77 -9.53
CA TYR A 14 -7.17 -0.48 -8.78
C TYR A 14 -8.03 -1.55 -9.42
N ARG A 15 -9.24 -1.21 -9.89
CA ARG A 15 -10.12 -2.15 -10.59
C ARG A 15 -9.46 -2.70 -11.87
N GLU A 16 -8.84 -1.84 -12.67
CA GLU A 16 -8.08 -2.25 -13.86
C GLU A 16 -6.93 -3.21 -13.52
N MET A 17 -6.21 -2.97 -12.41
CA MET A 17 -5.14 -3.87 -11.97
C MET A 17 -5.70 -5.22 -11.46
N ILE A 18 -6.82 -5.21 -10.75
CA ILE A 18 -7.51 -6.42 -10.27
C ILE A 18 -7.98 -7.25 -11.47
N ASP A 19 -8.62 -6.63 -12.46
CA ASP A 19 -9.05 -7.29 -13.69
C ASP A 19 -7.86 -7.87 -14.47
N ALA A 20 -6.69 -7.24 -14.37
CA ALA A 20 -5.44 -7.73 -14.94
C ALA A 20 -4.73 -8.82 -14.11
N GLY A 21 -5.27 -9.19 -12.94
CA GLY A 21 -4.75 -10.28 -12.10
C GLY A 21 -3.92 -9.84 -10.89
N LEU A 22 -4.08 -8.60 -10.40
CA LEU A 22 -3.50 -8.17 -9.12
C LEU A 22 -3.98 -9.08 -7.98
N LEU A 23 -3.04 -9.62 -7.20
CA LEU A 23 -3.34 -10.58 -6.14
C LEU A 23 -3.34 -9.98 -4.73
N GLY A 24 -2.73 -8.80 -4.55
CA GLY A 24 -2.57 -8.23 -3.21
C GLY A 24 -2.27 -6.74 -3.19
N LEU A 25 -2.46 -6.15 -2.01
CA LEU A 25 -2.24 -4.73 -1.72
C LEU A 25 -1.35 -4.58 -0.49
N GLU A 26 -0.42 -3.63 -0.56
CA GLU A 26 0.30 -3.17 0.62
C GLU A 26 -0.55 -2.17 1.39
N VAL A 27 -1.07 -2.61 2.53
CA VAL A 27 -1.99 -1.83 3.37
C VAL A 27 -1.25 -1.25 4.57
N GLU A 28 -0.43 -2.06 5.23
CA GLU A 28 0.25 -1.67 6.46
C GLU A 28 1.60 -1.04 6.12
N HIS A 29 1.58 0.27 5.86
CA HIS A 29 2.78 1.07 5.59
C HIS A 29 2.60 2.47 6.18
N ARG A 30 3.63 3.00 6.86
CA ARG A 30 3.63 4.32 7.51
C ARG A 30 3.21 5.50 6.62
N ASP A 31 3.41 5.37 5.31
CA ASP A 31 3.07 6.41 4.34
C ASP A 31 1.64 6.28 3.81
N ASN A 32 0.90 5.22 4.18
CA ASN A 32 -0.53 5.11 3.96
C ASN A 32 -1.27 5.78 5.13
N PRO A 33 -1.95 6.93 4.92
CA PRO A 33 -2.78 7.53 5.96
C PRO A 33 -3.95 6.60 6.32
N GLU A 34 -4.53 6.78 7.50
CA GLU A 34 -5.59 5.90 8.01
C GLU A 34 -6.77 5.76 7.04
N GLU A 35 -7.21 6.86 6.43
CA GLU A 35 -8.26 6.88 5.40
C GLU A 35 -7.91 6.00 4.19
N GLY A 36 -6.65 6.04 3.76
CA GLY A 36 -6.13 5.19 2.69
C GLY A 36 -6.11 3.72 3.09
N ARG A 37 -5.70 3.40 4.33
CA ARG A 37 -5.73 2.03 4.86
C ARG A 37 -7.15 1.48 4.91
N VAL A 38 -8.12 2.28 5.38
CA VAL A 38 -9.54 1.89 5.39
C VAL A 38 -10.04 1.58 3.98
N PHE A 39 -9.73 2.45 3.00
CA PHE A 39 -10.09 2.22 1.61
C PHE A 39 -9.47 0.91 1.07
N LEU A 40 -8.17 0.69 1.26
CA LEU A 40 -7.47 -0.50 0.77
C LEU A 40 -7.95 -1.78 1.45
N ARG A 41 -8.22 -1.77 2.76
CA ARG A 41 -8.79 -2.92 3.48
C ARG A 41 -10.16 -3.30 2.94
N ARG A 42 -11.02 -2.30 2.70
CA ARG A 42 -12.34 -2.53 2.09
C ARG A 42 -12.20 -3.14 0.70
N LEU A 43 -11.35 -2.57 -0.13
CA LEU A 43 -11.14 -3.05 -1.49
C LEU A 43 -10.56 -4.49 -1.50
N ALA A 44 -9.60 -4.78 -0.64
CA ALA A 44 -9.05 -6.12 -0.48
C ALA A 44 -10.11 -7.13 -0.04
N ALA A 45 -10.97 -6.76 0.91
CA ALA A 45 -12.07 -7.61 1.36
C ALA A 45 -13.12 -7.85 0.27
N GLU A 46 -13.46 -6.84 -0.54
CA GLU A 46 -14.42 -6.94 -1.64
C GLU A 46 -13.95 -7.88 -2.76
N HIS A 47 -12.64 -7.87 -3.04
CA HIS A 47 -12.05 -8.60 -4.17
C HIS A 47 -11.22 -9.83 -3.80
N GLY A 48 -11.15 -10.18 -2.50
CA GLY A 48 -10.38 -11.34 -2.02
C GLY A 48 -8.86 -11.21 -2.19
N LEU A 49 -8.34 -9.98 -2.12
CA LEU A 49 -6.92 -9.69 -2.28
C LEU A 49 -6.14 -9.96 -1.00
N PHE A 50 -4.91 -10.46 -1.12
CA PHE A 50 -4.00 -10.56 0.02
C PHE A 50 -3.57 -9.18 0.50
N MET A 51 -3.47 -8.98 1.80
CA MET A 51 -2.95 -7.74 2.39
C MET A 51 -1.54 -7.96 2.92
N THR A 52 -0.65 -7.03 2.63
CA THR A 52 0.74 -7.03 3.12
C THR A 52 1.07 -5.73 3.87
N GLY A 53 2.25 -5.72 4.47
CA GLY A 53 2.86 -4.53 5.04
C GLY A 53 4.37 -4.56 4.91
N SER A 54 4.98 -3.38 4.81
CA SER A 54 6.42 -3.23 4.82
C SER A 54 6.83 -2.07 5.69
N SER A 55 8.02 -2.20 6.28
CA SER A 55 8.70 -1.08 6.89
C SER A 55 9.38 -0.18 5.87
N ASP A 56 9.61 -0.66 4.65
CA ASP A 56 10.42 0.05 3.65
C ASP A 56 11.79 0.49 4.22
N TYR A 57 12.37 -0.36 5.07
CA TYR A 57 13.66 -0.13 5.72
C TYR A 57 14.81 -0.17 4.70
N HIS A 58 15.65 0.86 4.72
CA HIS A 58 16.78 1.03 3.80
C HIS A 58 18.10 1.36 4.55
N GLY A 59 18.31 0.78 5.73
CA GLY A 59 19.50 1.07 6.52
C GLY A 59 19.47 2.49 7.10
N THR A 60 20.58 3.22 6.94
CA THR A 60 20.69 4.64 7.31
C THR A 60 20.14 5.58 6.23
N GLY A 61 19.67 5.06 5.09
CA GLY A 61 19.19 5.85 3.95
C GLY A 61 17.74 6.37 4.08
N LYS A 62 16.96 5.81 5.01
CA LYS A 62 15.60 6.25 5.36
C LYS A 62 15.40 6.16 6.88
N PRO A 63 14.54 7.00 7.48
CA PRO A 63 14.27 6.98 8.92
C PRO A 63 13.38 5.80 9.36
N ASN A 64 13.00 4.91 8.43
CA ASN A 64 12.16 3.77 8.73
C ASN A 64 12.93 2.79 9.60
N LEU A 65 12.24 2.00 10.43
CA LEU A 65 12.88 0.98 11.28
C LEU A 65 12.52 -0.40 10.77
N LEU A 66 13.49 -1.31 10.75
CA LEU A 66 13.26 -2.68 10.32
C LEU A 66 12.10 -3.31 11.13
N GLY A 67 11.14 -3.89 10.41
CA GLY A 67 9.98 -4.56 11.00
C GLY A 67 8.86 -3.64 11.49
N ARG A 68 8.99 -2.31 11.35
CA ARG A 68 7.93 -1.35 11.69
C ARG A 68 7.15 -0.93 10.45
N THR A 69 5.92 -1.42 10.33
CA THR A 69 4.92 -1.04 9.32
C THR A 69 4.12 0.19 9.75
#